data_AF-C4KDT3-F1
#
_entry.id   AF-C4KDT3-F1
#
_cell.length_a   1.000
_cell.length_b   1.000
_cell.length_c   1.000
_cell.angle_alpha   90.00
_cell.angle_beta   90.00
_cell.angle_gamma   90.00
#
_symmetry.space_group_name_H-M   'P 1'
#
loop_
_entity.id
_entity.type
_entity.pdbx_description
1 polymer ?
#
loop_
_entity_poly.entity_id
_entity_poly.type
_entity_poly.pdbx_seq_one_letter_code
_entity_poly.pdbx_strand_id
1 'polypeptide(L)'
;MRVKSLIFMNGSKLLLTLLKDYDVKHIFGLPGESSISLYDQLKEGEVLHIITRDERNAVYMADTYAKLTYKPGVVEGPSVGSIYMLPGVAEAYKSSTPLIVITTDTPLYGEKENYLTALDQASLFRPITKETITVYNVEELPHAIRRAFRLSTSGKPGPVHIRILLDVLEDELKGNVELKAQKEFSKYPSQRPLADREMIRKAVDLILKSEFPVIICGQGALYSMAWDEVTELAELLGILVGTTITGKGCIPETHPLSIGVVGGRGGANFSNSIVDKSDLVILIGSNTDSANTYNWTIPSRGKTVIHIDISETETGNNYDSINLIGDAKVTLRELIKEIKGSGKIDKKNIILDRSAFEDRLSKERREAVNPLRFIKELWSLSPEEAVLIADPGVSAIYTAAFYKAKKVGRYFIFNYGLGGLGYSIPASVGAYFARPNSLIFSLSGDGSFGFSAGELETIRRVNANVVIIIFNNGSYGWIRAEMKARGKDIVGTDFSSPDYVKIAEGYGLSAYGITNDEEISDTLKRAIKNTPSLVEVIVEPEDKFVPPVMPWSKRFL
;
A
#
# COMPACT_ATOMS: atom_id res chain seq x y z
N MET A 1 34.68 18.36 -32.57
CA MET A 1 34.69 18.52 -31.10
C MET A 1 33.79 19.69 -30.74
N ARG A 2 32.58 19.44 -30.20
CA ARG A 2 31.76 20.51 -29.62
C ARG A 2 32.30 20.78 -28.21
N VAL A 3 32.77 22.00 -27.98
CA VAL A 3 33.14 22.49 -26.65
C VAL A 3 31.87 22.47 -25.80
N LYS A 4 31.79 21.52 -24.85
CA LYS A 4 30.72 21.48 -23.86
C LYS A 4 31.03 22.58 -22.83
N SER A 5 30.14 23.54 -22.68
CA SER A 5 30.19 24.58 -21.67
C SER A 5 30.33 23.96 -20.27
N LEU A 6 31.23 24.50 -19.44
CA LEU A 6 31.26 24.22 -18.00
C LEU A 6 29.90 24.58 -17.41
N ILE A 7 29.20 23.60 -16.85
CA ILE A 7 27.95 23.82 -16.13
C ILE A 7 28.34 24.08 -14.68
N PHE A 8 28.28 25.33 -14.23
CA PHE A 8 28.30 25.64 -12.80
C PHE A 8 26.88 25.37 -12.27
N MET A 9 26.73 24.35 -11.44
CA MET A 9 25.45 23.97 -10.87
C MET A 9 25.67 23.50 -9.44
N ASN A 10 25.01 24.16 -8.50
CA ASN A 10 25.02 23.79 -7.09
C ASN A 10 24.37 22.40 -6.91
N GLY A 11 24.77 21.67 -5.86
CA GLY A 11 24.32 20.31 -5.58
C GLY A 11 22.81 20.15 -5.46
N SER A 12 22.13 21.09 -4.82
CA SER A 12 20.66 21.12 -4.74
C SER A 12 20.00 21.24 -6.11
N LYS A 13 20.49 22.11 -7.00
CA LYS A 13 19.95 22.24 -8.36
C LYS A 13 20.27 21.01 -9.20
N LEU A 14 21.44 20.40 -9.00
CA LEU A 14 21.83 19.13 -9.61
C LEU A 14 20.88 18.00 -9.21
N LEU A 15 20.58 17.86 -7.91
CA LEU A 15 19.64 16.87 -7.40
C LEU A 15 18.25 17.03 -8.03
N LEU A 16 17.68 18.24 -8.01
CA LEU A 16 16.38 18.52 -8.61
C LEU A 16 16.36 18.23 -10.11
N THR A 17 17.46 18.53 -10.82
CA THR A 17 17.60 18.23 -12.26
C THR A 17 17.59 16.73 -12.52
N LEU A 18 18.33 15.95 -11.71
CA LEU A 18 18.35 14.49 -11.82
C LEU A 18 16.96 13.89 -11.53
N LEU A 19 16.26 14.37 -10.49
CA LEU A 19 14.90 13.91 -10.16
C LEU A 19 13.91 14.24 -11.29
N LYS A 20 13.99 15.43 -11.86
CA LYS A 20 13.21 15.83 -13.03
C LYS A 20 13.50 14.93 -14.24
N ASP A 21 14.75 14.54 -14.44
CA ASP A 21 15.16 13.57 -15.46
C ASP A 21 14.67 12.14 -15.18
N TYR A 22 14.14 11.83 -14.00
CA TYR A 22 13.36 10.61 -13.73
C TYR A 22 11.84 10.82 -13.79
N ASP A 23 11.39 11.95 -14.35
CA ASP A 23 9.98 12.36 -14.42
C ASP A 23 9.30 12.44 -13.04
N VAL A 24 10.09 12.77 -12.00
CA VAL A 24 9.59 13.08 -10.66
C VAL A 24 8.86 14.41 -10.73
N LYS A 25 7.66 14.45 -10.17
CA LYS A 25 6.80 15.64 -10.09
C LYS A 25 6.60 16.14 -8.66
N HIS A 26 6.71 15.23 -7.70
CA HIS A 26 6.33 15.45 -6.31
C HIS A 26 7.43 14.89 -5.40
N ILE A 27 7.85 15.71 -4.43
CA ILE A 27 8.64 15.29 -3.27
C ILE A 27 7.77 15.56 -2.05
N PHE A 28 7.58 14.56 -1.20
CA PHE A 28 6.88 14.74 0.07
C PHE A 28 7.91 14.93 1.18
N GLY A 29 7.75 15.92 2.06
CA GLY A 29 8.74 16.12 3.12
C GLY A 29 8.40 17.22 4.11
N LEU A 30 9.39 17.58 4.92
CA LEU A 30 9.31 18.68 5.87
C LEU A 30 10.61 19.51 5.77
N PRO A 31 10.55 20.86 5.71
CA PRO A 31 11.77 21.66 5.68
C PRO A 31 12.54 21.59 7.00
N GLY A 32 13.86 21.60 6.90
CA GLY A 32 14.77 21.80 8.03
C GLY A 32 16.09 22.46 7.61
N GLU A 33 16.90 22.86 8.59
CA GLU A 33 18.15 23.61 8.36
C GLU A 33 19.12 22.86 7.44
N SER A 34 19.29 21.54 7.62
CA SER A 34 20.14 20.70 6.76
C SER A 34 19.65 20.59 5.31
N SER A 35 18.41 20.97 5.04
CA SER A 35 17.80 20.92 3.70
C SER A 35 17.65 22.30 3.05
N ILE A 36 18.04 23.40 3.72
CA ILE A 36 17.69 24.76 3.29
C ILE A 36 18.14 25.08 1.85
N SER A 37 19.34 24.62 1.47
CA SER A 37 19.87 24.78 0.10
C SER A 37 18.97 24.11 -0.96
N LEU A 38 18.29 23.01 -0.61
CA LEU A 38 17.32 22.36 -1.50
C LEU A 38 16.12 23.30 -1.76
N TYR A 39 15.62 23.95 -0.72
CA TYR A 39 14.49 24.86 -0.80
C TYR A 39 14.81 26.14 -1.58
N ASP A 40 16.03 26.65 -1.49
CA ASP A 40 16.49 27.80 -2.28
C ASP A 40 16.43 27.54 -3.79
N GLN A 41 16.50 26.27 -4.21
CA GLN A 41 16.47 25.87 -5.61
C GLN A 41 15.09 25.42 -6.11
N LEU A 42 14.09 25.29 -5.24
CA LEU A 42 12.73 24.98 -5.63
C LEU A 42 12.12 26.15 -6.40
N LYS A 43 11.63 25.88 -7.61
CA LYS A 43 10.99 26.88 -8.47
C LYS A 43 9.57 26.45 -8.81
N GLU A 44 8.69 27.43 -8.87
CA GLU A 44 7.33 27.23 -9.33
C GLU A 44 7.31 26.59 -10.74
N GLY A 45 6.50 25.55 -10.93
CA GLY A 45 6.39 24.82 -12.20
C GLY A 45 7.45 23.74 -12.46
N GLU A 46 8.37 23.47 -11.53
CA GLU A 46 9.29 22.33 -11.59
C GLU A 46 8.79 21.15 -10.71
N VAL A 47 9.69 20.53 -9.93
CA VAL A 47 9.33 19.51 -8.94
C VAL A 47 8.63 20.20 -7.78
N LEU A 48 7.40 19.79 -7.48
CA LEU A 48 6.64 20.33 -6.36
C LEU A 48 7.05 19.64 -5.07
N HIS A 49 7.45 20.42 -4.06
CA HIS A 49 7.63 19.92 -2.70
C HIS A 49 6.31 20.07 -1.92
N ILE A 50 5.78 18.95 -1.43
CA ILE A 50 4.57 18.88 -0.63
C ILE A 50 4.99 18.81 0.82
N ILE A 51 4.90 19.97 1.48
CA ILE A 51 5.15 20.10 2.92
C ILE A 51 4.12 19.25 3.68
N THR A 52 4.58 18.61 4.75
CA THR A 52 3.78 17.78 5.67
C THR A 52 3.88 18.32 7.10
N ARG A 53 3.24 17.65 8.07
CA ARG A 53 3.33 18.00 9.50
C ARG A 53 4.21 17.04 10.30
N ASP A 54 4.57 15.90 9.73
CA ASP A 54 5.41 14.85 10.32
C ASP A 54 6.07 14.05 9.17
N GLU A 55 7.37 13.79 9.24
CA GLU A 55 8.11 13.12 8.17
C GLU A 55 7.66 11.66 7.96
N ARG A 56 7.11 10.99 8.98
CA ARG A 56 6.45 9.69 8.83
C ARG A 56 5.29 9.78 7.84
N ASN A 57 4.50 10.86 7.93
CA ASN A 57 3.36 11.11 7.08
C ASN A 57 3.79 11.39 5.65
N ALA A 58 4.92 12.10 5.46
CA ALA A 58 5.52 12.28 4.14
C ALA A 58 5.88 10.93 3.48
N VAL A 59 6.39 9.97 4.25
CA VAL A 59 6.66 8.63 3.72
C VAL A 59 5.36 7.90 3.36
N TYR A 60 4.30 7.98 4.16
CA TYR A 60 3.00 7.38 3.83
C TYR A 60 2.35 7.99 2.58
N MET A 61 2.52 9.30 2.37
CA MET A 61 2.13 9.98 1.12
C MET A 61 2.91 9.43 -0.07
N ALA A 62 4.24 9.35 0.04
CA ALA A 62 5.11 8.84 -1.02
C ALA A 62 4.83 7.37 -1.36
N ASP A 63 4.57 6.53 -0.34
CA ASP A 63 4.21 5.13 -0.48
C ASP A 63 2.92 4.95 -1.30
N THR A 64 1.88 5.69 -0.93
CA THR A 64 0.61 5.64 -1.65
C THR A 64 0.72 6.22 -3.07
N TYR A 65 1.44 7.33 -3.21
CA TYR A 65 1.73 7.92 -4.52
C TYR A 65 2.41 6.89 -5.43
N ALA A 66 3.41 6.18 -4.92
CA ALA A 66 4.13 5.16 -5.67
C ALA A 66 3.17 4.06 -6.13
N LYS A 67 2.42 3.49 -5.17
CA LYS A 67 1.45 2.41 -5.39
C LYS A 67 0.47 2.73 -6.53
N LEU A 68 -0.03 3.97 -6.62
CA LEU A 68 -1.07 4.36 -7.57
C LEU A 68 -0.54 4.85 -8.94
N THR A 69 0.67 5.42 -8.97
CA THR A 69 1.28 5.95 -10.20
C THR A 69 2.18 4.96 -10.93
N TYR A 70 2.60 3.88 -10.25
CA TYR A 70 3.63 2.96 -10.72
C TYR A 70 4.99 3.66 -11.00
N LYS A 71 5.27 4.72 -10.26
CA LYS A 71 6.53 5.44 -10.21
C LYS A 71 7.12 5.38 -8.80
N PRO A 72 8.43 5.51 -8.60
CA PRO A 72 8.98 5.67 -7.26
C PRO A 72 8.37 6.88 -6.55
N GLY A 73 7.98 6.71 -5.28
CA GLY A 73 7.68 7.83 -4.40
C GLY A 73 8.98 8.49 -3.97
N VAL A 74 9.06 9.81 -3.98
CA VAL A 74 10.24 10.53 -3.49
C VAL A 74 9.86 11.24 -2.21
N VAL A 75 10.63 10.97 -1.16
CA VAL A 75 10.43 11.57 0.16
C VAL A 75 11.72 12.20 0.63
N GLU A 76 11.62 13.35 1.27
CA GLU A 76 12.74 14.10 1.82
C GLU A 76 12.50 14.40 3.30
N GLY A 77 13.55 14.29 4.11
CA GLY A 77 13.52 14.67 5.53
C GLY A 77 14.87 15.23 6.00
N PRO A 78 14.87 16.26 6.85
CA PRO A 78 16.07 16.86 7.39
C PRO A 78 16.72 15.97 8.45
N SER A 79 17.89 16.36 8.95
CA SER A 79 18.70 15.53 9.87
C SER A 79 17.88 14.96 11.05
N VAL A 80 17.13 15.81 11.75
CA VAL A 80 16.22 15.39 12.83
C VAL A 80 15.03 14.60 12.31
N GLY A 81 14.48 15.00 11.16
CA GLY A 81 13.33 14.35 10.53
C GLY A 81 13.60 12.90 10.13
N SER A 82 14.86 12.56 9.84
CA SER A 82 15.28 11.22 9.40
C SER A 82 14.79 10.10 10.33
N ILE A 83 14.77 10.30 11.65
CA ILE A 83 14.32 9.27 12.60
C ILE A 83 12.80 9.09 12.59
N TYR A 84 12.04 10.16 12.32
CA TYR A 84 10.58 10.11 12.21
C TYR A 84 10.13 9.39 10.94
N MET A 85 10.96 9.34 9.90
CA MET A 85 10.68 8.60 8.67
C MET A 85 10.72 7.08 8.84
N LEU A 86 11.46 6.56 9.84
CA LEU A 86 11.74 5.12 9.98
C LEU A 86 10.49 4.23 9.98
N PRO A 87 9.41 4.55 10.73
CA PRO A 87 8.19 3.72 10.70
C PRO A 87 7.54 3.68 9.31
N GLY A 88 7.55 4.79 8.58
CA GLY A 88 7.03 4.86 7.22
C GLY A 88 7.87 4.06 6.24
N VAL A 89 9.20 4.16 6.34
CA VAL A 89 10.11 3.44 5.44
C VAL A 89 10.06 1.94 5.71
N ALA A 90 9.91 1.52 6.98
CA ALA A 90 9.74 0.13 7.35
C ALA A 90 8.43 -0.47 6.78
N GLU A 91 7.34 0.30 6.80
CA GLU A 91 6.06 -0.10 6.16
C GLU A 91 6.24 -0.26 4.64
N ALA A 92 6.85 0.72 3.97
CA ALA A 92 7.12 0.67 2.52
C ALA A 92 8.03 -0.52 2.14
N TYR A 93 9.05 -0.82 2.96
CA TYR A 93 9.94 -1.96 2.75
C TYR A 93 9.20 -3.29 2.83
N LYS A 94 8.40 -3.51 3.87
CA LYS A 94 7.57 -4.72 3.99
C LYS A 94 6.50 -4.79 2.91
N SER A 95 5.93 -3.66 2.52
CA SER A 95 4.98 -3.54 1.42
C SER A 95 5.62 -3.65 0.03
N SER A 96 6.95 -3.76 -0.08
CA SER A 96 7.68 -3.80 -1.37
C SER A 96 7.40 -2.58 -2.25
N THR A 97 7.30 -1.40 -1.65
CA THR A 97 6.97 -0.15 -2.33
C THR A 97 8.25 0.60 -2.70
N PRO A 98 8.42 0.97 -3.99
CA PRO A 98 9.62 1.66 -4.44
C PRO A 98 9.61 3.11 -3.98
N LEU A 99 10.52 3.44 -3.08
CA LEU A 99 10.77 4.81 -2.63
C LEU A 99 12.21 5.22 -2.87
N ILE A 100 12.41 6.51 -3.12
CA ILE A 100 13.69 7.20 -3.00
C ILE A 100 13.59 8.04 -1.73
N VAL A 101 14.26 7.58 -0.67
CA VAL A 101 14.25 8.22 0.65
C VAL A 101 15.48 9.09 0.74
N ILE A 102 15.30 10.39 0.66
CA ILE A 102 16.37 11.37 0.75
C ILE A 102 16.40 11.90 2.17
N THR A 103 17.56 11.80 2.82
CA THR A 103 17.80 12.50 4.08
C THR A 103 18.91 13.51 3.86
N THR A 104 18.71 14.71 4.39
CA THR A 104 19.78 15.70 4.47
C THR A 104 20.42 15.63 5.84
N ASP A 105 21.72 15.90 5.92
CA ASP A 105 22.47 15.74 7.17
C ASP A 105 23.49 16.86 7.40
N THR A 106 24.14 16.83 8.56
CA THR A 106 25.14 17.81 8.98
C THR A 106 26.35 17.86 8.04
N PRO A 107 27.10 18.97 8.01
CA PRO A 107 28.39 19.04 7.33
C PRO A 107 29.35 17.92 7.73
N LEU A 108 30.22 17.52 6.79
CA LEU A 108 31.19 16.45 6.97
C LEU A 108 32.17 16.73 8.11
N TYR A 109 32.60 18.00 8.26
CA TYR A 109 33.53 18.37 9.34
C TYR A 109 32.91 18.16 10.74
N GLY A 110 31.58 18.24 10.85
CA GLY A 110 30.85 18.14 12.12
C GLY A 110 30.57 16.71 12.58
N GLU A 111 30.69 15.69 11.70
CA GLU A 111 30.25 14.31 12.01
C GLU A 111 30.89 13.72 13.29
N LYS A 112 32.13 14.10 13.60
CA LYS A 112 32.88 13.58 14.75
C LYS A 112 33.08 14.60 15.87
N GLU A 113 32.43 15.75 15.78
CA GLU A 113 32.57 16.85 16.73
C GLU A 113 31.28 17.10 17.54
N ASN A 114 30.41 16.10 17.64
CA ASN A 114 29.12 16.19 18.32
C ASN A 114 28.26 17.36 17.79
N TYR A 115 28.26 17.52 16.46
CA TYR A 115 27.43 18.50 15.79
C TYR A 115 25.95 18.24 16.10
N LEU A 116 25.20 19.31 16.38
CA LEU A 116 23.79 19.20 16.73
C LEU A 116 23.04 18.46 15.62
N THR A 117 22.23 17.45 15.97
CA THR A 117 21.46 16.59 15.05
C THR A 117 22.25 15.54 14.26
N ALA A 118 23.58 15.51 14.33
CA ALA A 118 24.38 14.47 13.66
C ALA A 118 24.05 13.08 14.23
N LEU A 119 23.82 12.12 13.34
CA LEU A 119 23.49 10.73 13.71
C LEU A 119 23.94 9.78 12.59
N ASP A 120 24.23 8.52 12.93
CA ASP A 120 24.48 7.48 11.91
C ASP A 120 23.16 7.06 11.26
N GLN A 121 22.66 7.92 10.37
CA GLN A 121 21.41 7.68 9.65
C GLN A 121 21.54 6.45 8.76
N ALA A 122 22.70 6.22 8.12
CA ALA A 122 22.88 5.06 7.24
C ALA A 122 22.63 3.74 7.98
N SER A 123 23.12 3.59 9.21
CA SER A 123 22.87 2.39 10.01
C SER A 123 21.42 2.22 10.46
N LEU A 124 20.70 3.31 10.71
CA LEU A 124 19.26 3.27 11.06
C LEU A 124 18.39 2.79 9.90
N PHE A 125 18.70 3.22 8.67
CA PHE A 125 17.91 2.89 7.48
C PHE A 125 18.30 1.54 6.85
N ARG A 126 19.52 1.05 7.08
CA ARG A 126 20.03 -0.21 6.50
C ARG A 126 19.08 -1.42 6.64
N PRO A 127 18.44 -1.71 7.80
CA PRO A 127 17.57 -2.88 7.94
C PRO A 127 16.22 -2.77 7.23
N ILE A 128 15.83 -1.56 6.82
CA ILE A 128 14.50 -1.25 6.27
C ILE A 128 14.58 -0.64 4.86
N THR A 129 15.70 -0.82 4.17
CA THR A 129 15.92 -0.37 2.80
C THR A 129 16.65 -1.44 1.99
N LYS A 130 16.51 -1.41 0.67
CA LYS A 130 17.30 -2.27 -0.22
C LYS A 130 18.77 -1.90 -0.19
N GLU A 131 19.06 -0.61 -0.03
CA GLU A 131 20.39 -0.08 0.13
C GLU A 131 20.33 1.29 0.81
N THR A 132 21.40 1.63 1.53
CA THR A 132 21.70 2.98 2.00
C THR A 132 22.94 3.49 1.29
N ILE A 133 22.87 4.66 0.68
CA ILE A 133 23.96 5.32 -0.03
C ILE A 133 24.25 6.62 0.71
N THR A 134 25.51 6.87 1.09
CA THR A 134 25.94 8.16 1.63
C THR A 134 26.74 8.88 0.56
N VAL A 135 26.36 10.12 0.28
CA VAL A 135 26.99 10.98 -0.73
C VAL A 135 27.87 11.98 0.01
N TYR A 136 29.18 11.91 -0.23
CA TYR A 136 30.15 12.78 0.44
C TYR A 136 30.54 14.00 -0.40
N ASN A 137 30.45 13.87 -1.73
CA ASN A 137 30.87 14.91 -2.66
C ASN A 137 29.82 15.10 -3.77
N VAL A 138 29.69 16.32 -4.31
CA VAL A 138 28.69 16.68 -5.34
C VAL A 138 28.81 15.85 -6.63
N GLU A 139 30.01 15.43 -7.02
CA GLU A 139 30.26 14.60 -8.20
C GLU A 139 29.64 13.20 -8.11
N GLU A 140 29.34 12.71 -6.90
CA GLU A 140 28.77 11.39 -6.66
C GLU A 140 27.25 11.35 -6.87
N LEU A 141 26.56 12.49 -6.74
CA LEU A 141 25.10 12.60 -6.82
C LEU A 141 24.50 11.92 -8.07
N PRO A 142 25.02 12.14 -9.31
CA PRO A 142 24.46 11.49 -10.49
C PRO A 142 24.58 9.98 -10.47
N HIS A 143 25.64 9.42 -9.88
CA HIS A 143 25.79 7.97 -9.75
C HIS A 143 24.86 7.42 -8.66
N ALA A 144 24.80 8.07 -7.49
CA ALA A 144 23.94 7.67 -6.39
C ALA A 144 22.46 7.64 -6.79
N ILE A 145 21.96 8.69 -7.45
CA ILE A 145 20.57 8.77 -7.91
C ILE A 145 20.26 7.70 -8.94
N ARG A 146 21.14 7.48 -9.94
CA ARG A 146 20.95 6.39 -10.93
C ARG A 146 20.88 5.02 -10.28
N ARG A 147 21.74 4.74 -9.30
CA ARG A 147 21.74 3.49 -8.56
C ARG A 147 20.45 3.34 -7.74
N ALA A 148 20.02 4.39 -7.05
CA ALA A 148 18.83 4.36 -6.23
C ALA A 148 17.55 4.06 -7.03
N PHE A 149 17.32 4.73 -8.17
CA PHE A 149 16.17 4.44 -9.03
C PHE A 149 16.20 3.01 -9.58
N ARG A 150 17.37 2.54 -10.05
CA ARG A 150 17.54 1.18 -10.56
C ARG A 150 17.23 0.13 -9.49
N LEU A 151 17.77 0.28 -8.28
CA LEU A 151 17.54 -0.68 -7.20
C LEU A 151 16.12 -0.61 -6.65
N SER A 152 15.55 0.58 -6.53
CA SER A 152 14.20 0.77 -6.00
C SER A 152 13.15 0.06 -6.88
N THR A 153 13.32 0.10 -8.21
CA THR A 153 12.31 -0.35 -9.19
C THR A 153 12.52 -1.73 -9.80
N SER A 154 13.64 -2.40 -9.55
CA SER A 154 13.98 -3.71 -10.13
C SER A 154 13.84 -4.84 -9.12
N GLY A 155 13.64 -6.08 -9.61
CA GLY A 155 13.39 -7.26 -8.77
C GLY A 155 12.15 -7.06 -7.89
N LYS A 156 12.22 -7.50 -6.63
CA LYS A 156 11.27 -7.07 -5.59
C LYS A 156 11.48 -5.56 -5.32
N PRO A 157 10.51 -4.68 -5.63
CA PRO A 157 10.68 -3.25 -5.43
C PRO A 157 10.78 -2.89 -3.94
N GLY A 158 11.36 -1.74 -3.63
CA GLY A 158 11.52 -1.32 -2.24
C GLY A 158 12.21 0.04 -2.06
N PRO A 159 12.24 0.58 -0.85
CA PRO A 159 12.88 1.86 -0.56
C PRO A 159 14.40 1.77 -0.69
N VAL A 160 15.02 2.82 -1.24
CA VAL A 160 16.47 3.05 -1.20
C VAL A 160 16.72 4.37 -0.50
N HIS A 161 17.61 4.36 0.48
CA HIS A 161 17.98 5.55 1.24
C HIS A 161 19.22 6.23 0.65
N ILE A 162 19.16 7.55 0.53
CA ILE A 162 20.26 8.41 0.10
C ILE A 162 20.45 9.48 1.16
N ARG A 163 21.55 9.38 1.90
CA ARG A 163 22.01 10.38 2.86
C ARG A 163 22.89 11.39 2.13
N ILE A 164 22.51 12.66 2.16
CA ILE A 164 23.20 13.76 1.49
C ILE A 164 23.66 14.77 2.55
N LEU A 165 24.96 15.00 2.65
CA LEU A 165 25.51 15.99 3.59
C LEU A 165 25.20 17.41 3.13
N LEU A 166 25.07 18.35 4.06
CA LEU A 166 24.81 19.77 3.74
C LEU A 166 25.84 20.34 2.76
N ASP A 167 27.13 20.04 2.96
CA ASP A 167 28.23 20.48 2.08
C ASP A 167 27.97 20.06 0.61
N VAL A 168 27.43 18.86 0.40
CA VAL A 168 27.12 18.33 -0.95
C VAL A 168 26.00 19.12 -1.63
N LEU A 169 25.02 19.58 -0.85
CA LEU A 169 23.91 20.38 -1.37
C LEU A 169 24.36 21.80 -1.72
N GLU A 170 25.29 22.36 -0.95
CA GLU A 170 25.82 23.72 -1.11
C GLU A 170 26.92 23.81 -2.18
N ASP A 171 27.74 22.78 -2.32
CA ASP A 171 28.88 22.74 -3.22
C ASP A 171 28.49 22.89 -4.70
N GLU A 172 29.42 23.48 -5.46
CA GLU A 172 29.30 23.63 -6.91
C GLU A 172 29.95 22.47 -7.65
N LEU A 173 29.20 21.85 -8.56
CA LEU A 173 29.74 20.84 -9.47
C LEU A 173 30.78 21.48 -10.40
N LYS A 174 32.04 21.06 -10.27
CA LYS A 174 33.15 21.53 -11.12
C LYS A 174 33.47 20.50 -12.20
N GLY A 175 32.98 20.73 -13.42
CA GLY A 175 33.37 19.95 -14.60
C GLY A 175 32.20 19.33 -15.36
N ASN A 176 32.53 18.41 -16.26
CA ASN A 176 31.56 17.73 -17.11
C ASN A 176 31.17 16.38 -16.51
N VAL A 177 30.11 16.34 -15.71
CA VAL A 177 29.52 15.07 -15.25
C VAL A 177 28.35 14.68 -16.14
N GLU A 178 28.24 13.39 -16.45
CA GLU A 178 27.12 12.86 -17.22
C GLU A 178 25.85 12.82 -16.35
N LEU A 179 24.89 13.69 -16.67
CA LEU A 179 23.61 13.80 -15.96
C LEU A 179 22.54 12.82 -16.46
N LYS A 180 22.88 11.91 -17.38
CA LYS A 180 21.89 11.10 -18.10
C LYS A 180 21.18 10.12 -17.17
N ALA A 181 19.89 10.36 -16.92
CA ALA A 181 19.02 9.40 -16.25
C ALA A 181 18.83 8.11 -17.07
N GLN A 182 18.65 7.01 -16.35
CA GLN A 182 18.25 5.72 -16.92
C GLN A 182 16.71 5.65 -16.93
N LYS A 183 16.08 6.26 -17.93
CA LYS A 183 14.63 6.48 -18.01
C LYS A 183 13.80 5.20 -17.84
N GLU A 184 14.34 4.03 -18.16
CA GLU A 184 13.72 2.73 -17.93
C GLU A 184 13.43 2.42 -16.45
N PHE A 185 14.14 3.06 -15.51
CA PHE A 185 13.92 2.93 -14.06
C PHE A 185 13.08 4.07 -13.46
N SER A 186 12.45 4.92 -14.29
CA SER A 186 11.52 5.96 -13.83
C SER A 186 10.15 5.42 -13.39
N LYS A 187 9.86 4.16 -13.73
CA LYS A 187 8.61 3.46 -13.44
C LYS A 187 8.91 2.04 -12.99
N TYR A 188 7.92 1.39 -12.38
CA TYR A 188 8.03 0.00 -11.99
C TYR A 188 6.80 -0.83 -12.46
N PRO A 189 6.96 -2.14 -12.71
CA PRO A 189 8.22 -2.88 -12.75
C PRO A 189 9.10 -2.39 -13.91
N SER A 190 10.36 -2.08 -13.61
CA SER A 190 11.31 -1.59 -14.63
C SER A 190 11.83 -2.72 -15.52
N GLN A 191 11.87 -3.94 -14.97
CA GLN A 191 12.26 -5.16 -15.64
C GLN A 191 11.25 -6.27 -15.32
N ARG A 192 11.09 -7.21 -16.26
CA ARG A 192 10.13 -8.31 -16.16
C ARG A 192 10.81 -9.63 -16.53
N PRO A 193 11.61 -10.21 -15.61
CA PRO A 193 12.23 -11.50 -15.86
C PRO A 193 11.17 -12.59 -16.00
N LEU A 194 11.34 -13.48 -16.96
CA LEU A 194 10.48 -14.65 -17.14
C LEU A 194 10.96 -15.78 -16.22
N ALA A 195 10.04 -16.48 -15.57
CA ALA A 195 10.38 -17.69 -14.83
C ALA A 195 10.94 -18.79 -15.73
N ASP A 196 11.66 -19.76 -15.15
CA ASP A 196 12.23 -20.87 -15.90
C ASP A 196 11.17 -21.63 -16.72
N ARG A 197 11.47 -21.88 -17.99
CA ARG A 197 10.51 -22.48 -18.94
C ARG A 197 10.19 -23.94 -18.61
N GLU A 198 11.13 -24.70 -18.07
CA GLU A 198 10.86 -26.08 -17.66
C GLU A 198 9.94 -26.11 -16.44
N MET A 199 10.17 -25.21 -15.48
CA MET A 199 9.29 -25.03 -14.33
C MET A 199 7.89 -24.58 -14.75
N ILE A 200 7.78 -23.67 -15.74
CA ILE A 200 6.48 -23.29 -16.32
C ILE A 200 5.77 -24.52 -16.90
N ARG A 201 6.45 -25.38 -17.66
CA ARG A 201 5.83 -26.60 -18.21
C ARG A 201 5.37 -27.56 -17.10
N LYS A 202 6.17 -27.74 -16.04
CA LYS A 202 5.75 -28.53 -14.86
C LYS A 202 4.51 -27.95 -14.20
N ALA A 203 4.43 -26.62 -14.07
CA ALA A 203 3.26 -25.93 -13.54
C ALA A 203 2.03 -26.14 -14.44
N VAL A 204 2.18 -26.05 -15.76
CA VAL A 204 1.11 -26.31 -16.74
C VAL A 204 0.59 -27.73 -16.60
N ASP A 205 1.46 -28.73 -16.48
CA ASP A 205 1.06 -30.13 -16.30
C ASP A 205 0.22 -30.34 -15.03
N LEU A 206 0.57 -29.67 -13.93
CA LEU A 206 -0.20 -29.72 -12.68
C LEU A 206 -1.55 -29.01 -12.82
N ILE A 207 -1.58 -27.84 -13.45
CA ILE A 207 -2.80 -27.07 -13.67
C ILE A 207 -3.81 -27.86 -14.50
N LEU A 208 -3.35 -28.51 -15.58
CA LEU A 208 -4.23 -29.29 -16.46
C LEU A 208 -4.72 -30.61 -15.84
N LYS A 209 -3.99 -31.16 -14.87
CA LYS A 209 -4.37 -32.39 -14.13
C LYS A 209 -5.30 -32.11 -12.95
N SER A 210 -5.28 -30.89 -12.42
CA SER A 210 -6.07 -30.51 -11.24
C SER A 210 -7.57 -30.53 -11.54
N GLU A 211 -8.33 -31.09 -10.61
CA GLU A 211 -9.79 -31.15 -10.66
C GLU A 211 -10.42 -29.87 -10.08
N PHE A 212 -9.80 -29.28 -9.05
CA PHE A 212 -10.31 -28.08 -8.37
C PHE A 212 -9.19 -27.07 -8.06
N PRO A 213 -8.60 -26.43 -9.09
CA PRO A 213 -7.57 -25.42 -8.89
C PRO A 213 -8.17 -24.11 -8.36
N VAL A 214 -7.40 -23.38 -7.56
CA VAL A 214 -7.73 -22.02 -7.09
C VAL A 214 -6.53 -21.10 -7.26
N ILE A 215 -6.76 -19.87 -7.76
CA ILE A 215 -5.77 -18.80 -7.82
C ILE A 215 -5.91 -17.92 -6.57
N ILE A 216 -4.79 -17.56 -5.95
CA ILE A 216 -4.74 -16.52 -4.90
C ILE A 216 -3.75 -15.43 -5.32
N CYS A 217 -4.26 -14.23 -5.55
CA CYS A 217 -3.44 -13.09 -5.94
C CYS A 217 -3.00 -12.26 -4.72
N GLY A 218 -1.70 -12.06 -4.61
CA GLY A 218 -1.08 -11.10 -3.71
C GLY A 218 -0.88 -9.72 -4.33
N GLN A 219 -0.30 -8.80 -3.57
CA GLN A 219 0.01 -7.45 -4.07
C GLN A 219 1.04 -7.42 -5.22
N GLY A 220 1.87 -8.46 -5.35
CA GLY A 220 2.84 -8.61 -6.43
C GLY A 220 2.17 -8.73 -7.81
N ALA A 221 0.98 -9.33 -7.89
CA ALA A 221 0.18 -9.35 -9.11
C ALA A 221 -0.28 -7.93 -9.51
N LEU A 222 -0.66 -7.09 -8.54
CA LEU A 222 -0.98 -5.67 -8.78
C LEU A 222 0.27 -4.87 -9.17
N TYR A 223 1.39 -5.05 -8.48
CA TYR A 223 2.66 -4.39 -8.82
C TYR A 223 3.10 -4.75 -10.24
N SER A 224 2.93 -6.02 -10.63
CA SER A 224 3.19 -6.51 -11.97
C SER A 224 2.18 -6.02 -13.01
N MET A 225 1.03 -5.48 -12.59
CA MET A 225 -0.11 -5.16 -13.47
C MET A 225 -0.60 -6.38 -14.26
N ALA A 226 -0.69 -7.52 -13.58
CA ALA A 226 -1.00 -8.83 -14.18
C ALA A 226 -2.49 -9.20 -14.14
N TRP A 227 -3.39 -8.25 -13.82
CA TRP A 227 -4.82 -8.52 -13.63
C TRP A 227 -5.52 -9.04 -14.89
N ASP A 228 -5.09 -8.60 -16.08
CA ASP A 228 -5.63 -9.08 -17.36
C ASP A 228 -5.26 -10.56 -17.57
N GLU A 229 -4.00 -10.90 -17.30
CA GLU A 229 -3.49 -12.26 -17.41
C GLU A 229 -4.11 -13.20 -16.36
N VAL A 230 -4.33 -12.72 -15.14
CA VAL A 230 -5.06 -13.47 -14.09
C VAL A 230 -6.48 -13.77 -14.55
N THR A 231 -7.18 -12.77 -15.09
CA THR A 231 -8.56 -12.92 -15.57
C THR A 231 -8.61 -13.88 -16.76
N GLU A 232 -7.69 -13.75 -17.72
CA GLU A 232 -7.60 -14.65 -18.87
C GLU A 232 -7.37 -16.10 -18.46
N LEU A 233 -6.42 -16.37 -17.56
CA LEU A 233 -6.16 -17.72 -17.06
C LEU A 233 -7.40 -18.30 -16.35
N ALA A 234 -8.04 -17.49 -15.52
CA ALA A 234 -9.25 -17.89 -14.80
C ALA A 234 -10.39 -18.24 -15.77
N GLU A 235 -10.65 -17.40 -16.78
CA GLU A 235 -11.72 -17.62 -17.76
C GLU A 235 -11.44 -18.79 -18.71
N LEU A 236 -10.17 -18.98 -19.09
CA LEU A 236 -9.73 -20.04 -19.99
C LEU A 236 -10.02 -21.43 -19.41
N LEU A 237 -9.78 -21.60 -18.11
CA LEU A 237 -9.87 -22.89 -17.43
C LEU A 237 -11.02 -22.96 -16.42
N GLY A 238 -11.78 -21.88 -16.20
CA GLY A 238 -12.85 -21.84 -15.20
C GLY A 238 -12.35 -21.86 -13.74
N ILE A 239 -11.16 -21.31 -13.50
CA ILE A 239 -10.49 -21.34 -12.19
C ILE A 239 -11.01 -20.21 -11.30
N LEU A 240 -11.32 -20.54 -10.04
CA LEU A 240 -11.74 -19.54 -9.06
C LEU A 240 -10.57 -18.66 -8.60
N VAL A 241 -10.83 -17.39 -8.34
CA VAL A 241 -9.80 -16.39 -8.00
C VAL A 241 -10.13 -15.72 -6.67
N GLY A 242 -9.24 -15.90 -5.70
CA GLY A 242 -9.21 -15.18 -4.44
C GLY A 242 -8.10 -14.13 -4.41
N THR A 243 -8.18 -13.21 -3.47
CA THR A 243 -7.13 -12.21 -3.25
C THR A 243 -6.71 -12.14 -1.78
N THR A 244 -5.45 -11.85 -1.52
CA THR A 244 -5.04 -11.30 -0.22
C THR A 244 -5.66 -9.92 -0.01
N ILE A 245 -5.71 -9.40 1.22
CA ILE A 245 -6.25 -8.05 1.46
C ILE A 245 -5.55 -6.98 0.60
N THR A 246 -4.23 -7.09 0.45
CA THR A 246 -3.39 -6.20 -0.37
C THR A 246 -3.41 -6.51 -1.87
N GLY A 247 -3.97 -7.66 -2.27
CA GLY A 247 -4.14 -8.07 -3.67
C GLY A 247 -5.52 -7.71 -4.25
N LYS A 248 -6.40 -7.12 -3.43
CA LYS A 248 -7.74 -6.69 -3.86
C LYS A 248 -7.66 -5.76 -5.07
N GLY A 249 -8.41 -6.10 -6.13
CA GLY A 249 -8.36 -5.43 -7.43
C GLY A 249 -7.63 -6.23 -8.53
N CYS A 250 -7.09 -7.42 -8.23
CA CYS A 250 -6.57 -8.32 -9.28
C CYS A 250 -7.66 -8.91 -10.19
N ILE A 251 -8.88 -9.04 -9.68
CA ILE A 251 -10.09 -9.42 -10.42
C ILE A 251 -11.24 -8.58 -9.86
N PRO A 252 -12.25 -8.18 -10.66
CA PRO A 252 -13.44 -7.56 -10.10
C PRO A 252 -14.14 -8.56 -9.17
N GLU A 253 -14.53 -8.14 -7.97
CA GLU A 253 -15.21 -9.04 -7.05
C GLU A 253 -16.69 -9.28 -7.41
N THR A 254 -17.19 -8.50 -8.36
CA THR A 254 -18.45 -8.76 -9.06
C THR A 254 -18.33 -9.89 -10.09
N HIS A 255 -17.12 -10.31 -10.47
CA HIS A 255 -16.90 -11.38 -11.43
C HIS A 255 -17.39 -12.75 -10.89
N PRO A 256 -18.00 -13.62 -11.71
CA PRO A 256 -18.53 -14.92 -11.27
C PRO A 256 -17.45 -15.87 -10.72
N LEU A 257 -16.21 -15.78 -11.22
CA LEU A 257 -15.08 -16.57 -10.72
C LEU A 257 -14.40 -15.98 -9.48
N SER A 258 -14.76 -14.77 -9.04
CA SER A 258 -14.21 -14.20 -7.82
C SER A 258 -14.76 -14.90 -6.58
N ILE A 259 -13.88 -15.24 -5.64
CA ILE A 259 -14.24 -15.69 -4.30
C ILE A 259 -13.97 -14.61 -3.24
N GLY A 260 -13.56 -13.41 -3.63
CA GLY A 260 -13.27 -12.29 -2.73
C GLY A 260 -11.92 -12.43 -2.00
N VAL A 261 -11.85 -11.84 -0.81
CA VAL A 261 -10.64 -11.86 0.03
C VAL A 261 -10.52 -13.20 0.76
N VAL A 262 -9.30 -13.75 0.84
CA VAL A 262 -8.95 -14.95 1.61
C VAL A 262 -8.04 -14.58 2.79
N GLY A 263 -7.89 -15.51 3.74
CA GLY A 263 -7.00 -15.35 4.89
C GLY A 263 -7.71 -14.98 6.19
N GLY A 264 -6.93 -14.51 7.16
CA GLY A 264 -7.39 -14.24 8.53
C GLY A 264 -7.91 -12.81 8.75
N ARG A 265 -7.65 -11.92 7.79
CA ARG A 265 -8.00 -10.49 7.84
C ARG A 265 -8.90 -10.13 6.65
N GLY A 266 -10.21 -9.99 6.89
CA GLY A 266 -11.19 -9.67 5.85
C GLY A 266 -11.64 -10.88 5.01
N GLY A 267 -10.96 -12.02 5.13
CA GLY A 267 -11.36 -13.27 4.49
C GLY A 267 -12.61 -13.89 5.12
N ALA A 268 -13.56 -14.32 4.28
CA ALA A 268 -14.79 -14.95 4.73
C ALA A 268 -14.64 -16.48 4.83
N ASN A 269 -15.46 -17.11 5.67
CA ASN A 269 -15.60 -18.59 5.72
C ASN A 269 -15.83 -19.17 4.32
N PHE A 270 -16.65 -18.49 3.51
CA PHE A 270 -16.92 -18.85 2.12
C PHE A 270 -15.62 -19.00 1.32
N SER A 271 -14.82 -17.93 1.23
CA SER A 271 -13.58 -17.87 0.45
C SER A 271 -12.55 -18.88 0.95
N ASN A 272 -12.35 -18.94 2.27
CA ASN A 272 -11.38 -19.85 2.89
C ASN A 272 -11.78 -21.33 2.71
N SER A 273 -13.07 -21.66 2.79
CA SER A 273 -13.55 -23.04 2.58
C SER A 273 -13.33 -23.53 1.14
N ILE A 274 -13.36 -22.62 0.16
CA ILE A 274 -13.08 -22.96 -1.24
C ILE A 274 -11.60 -23.27 -1.43
N VAL A 275 -10.72 -22.43 -0.85
CA VAL A 275 -9.27 -22.70 -0.85
C VAL A 275 -8.98 -24.02 -0.14
N ASP A 276 -9.65 -24.32 0.96
CA ASP A 276 -9.46 -25.57 1.70
C ASP A 276 -9.92 -26.82 0.92
N LYS A 277 -10.94 -26.70 0.06
CA LYS A 277 -11.40 -27.79 -0.82
C LYS A 277 -10.51 -28.01 -2.05
N SER A 278 -9.64 -27.07 -2.39
CA SER A 278 -8.79 -27.16 -3.59
C SER A 278 -7.72 -28.25 -3.51
N ASP A 279 -7.45 -28.88 -4.66
CA ASP A 279 -6.36 -29.84 -4.82
C ASP A 279 -5.05 -29.15 -5.29
N LEU A 280 -5.16 -27.96 -5.88
CA LEU A 280 -4.06 -27.11 -6.33
C LEU A 280 -4.31 -25.64 -6.00
N VAL A 281 -3.31 -24.98 -5.41
CA VAL A 281 -3.32 -23.53 -5.19
C VAL A 281 -2.22 -22.84 -6.00
N ILE A 282 -2.60 -21.84 -6.78
CA ILE A 282 -1.70 -21.02 -7.59
C ILE A 282 -1.55 -19.66 -6.90
N LEU A 283 -0.44 -19.48 -6.18
CA LEU A 283 -0.09 -18.21 -5.54
C LEU A 283 0.58 -17.29 -6.57
N ILE A 284 0.06 -16.08 -6.73
CA ILE A 284 0.57 -15.10 -7.70
C ILE A 284 0.96 -13.81 -6.98
N GLY A 285 2.26 -13.54 -6.88
CA GLY A 285 2.82 -12.32 -6.30
C GLY A 285 2.49 -12.16 -4.82
N SER A 286 2.67 -13.21 -4.02
CA SER A 286 2.26 -13.27 -2.61
C SER A 286 3.44 -13.57 -1.71
N ASN A 287 3.67 -12.73 -0.69
CA ASN A 287 4.67 -12.99 0.36
C ASN A 287 4.22 -14.07 1.37
N THR A 288 2.98 -14.57 1.26
CA THR A 288 2.42 -15.60 2.15
C THR A 288 2.55 -15.27 3.65
N ASP A 289 2.38 -14.00 4.02
CA ASP A 289 2.43 -13.58 5.43
C ASP A 289 1.32 -14.21 6.28
N SER A 290 1.47 -14.10 7.61
CA SER A 290 0.56 -14.71 8.58
C SER A 290 -0.85 -14.12 8.57
N ALA A 291 -1.03 -12.86 8.18
CA ALA A 291 -2.36 -12.25 8.11
C ALA A 291 -3.14 -12.80 6.90
N ASN A 292 -2.50 -12.81 5.74
CA ASN A 292 -3.06 -13.22 4.46
C ASN A 292 -3.25 -14.74 4.33
N THR A 293 -2.48 -15.53 5.07
CA THR A 293 -2.59 -17.01 5.07
C THR A 293 -3.31 -17.58 6.29
N TYR A 294 -3.84 -16.72 7.16
CA TYR A 294 -4.38 -17.10 8.46
C TYR A 294 -3.41 -18.01 9.25
N ASN A 295 -2.22 -17.47 9.54
CA ASN A 295 -1.10 -18.18 10.16
C ASN A 295 -0.73 -19.48 9.42
N TRP A 296 -0.61 -19.39 8.08
CA TRP A 296 -0.23 -20.50 7.20
C TRP A 296 -1.17 -21.72 7.27
N THR A 297 -2.44 -21.47 7.60
CA THR A 297 -3.49 -22.51 7.59
C THR A 297 -4.30 -22.49 6.30
N ILE A 298 -4.28 -21.39 5.55
CA ILE A 298 -4.95 -21.22 4.25
C ILE A 298 -3.94 -20.69 3.23
N PRO A 299 -3.52 -21.48 2.22
CA PRO A 299 -3.80 -22.92 2.08
C PRO A 299 -3.23 -23.75 3.24
N SER A 300 -3.82 -24.92 3.49
CA SER A 300 -3.30 -25.86 4.47
C SER A 300 -1.95 -26.42 4.01
N ARG A 301 -1.06 -26.73 4.97
CA ARG A 301 0.20 -27.42 4.67
C ARG A 301 -0.10 -28.77 3.98
N GLY A 302 0.73 -29.13 3.00
CA GLY A 302 0.59 -30.39 2.24
C GLY A 302 -0.29 -30.31 0.98
N LYS A 303 -0.94 -29.16 0.71
CA LYS A 303 -1.57 -28.94 -0.60
C LYS A 303 -0.50 -28.81 -1.70
N THR A 304 -0.86 -29.20 -2.92
CA THR A 304 -0.05 -28.88 -4.09
C THR A 304 -0.08 -27.38 -4.34
N VAL A 305 1.08 -26.74 -4.42
CA VAL A 305 1.19 -25.29 -4.61
C VAL A 305 2.08 -24.97 -5.81
N ILE A 306 1.63 -24.04 -6.65
CA ILE A 306 2.46 -23.32 -7.62
C ILE A 306 2.63 -21.91 -7.08
N HIS A 307 3.87 -21.42 -7.00
CA HIS A 307 4.16 -20.10 -6.47
C HIS A 307 4.91 -19.27 -7.51
N ILE A 308 4.22 -18.26 -8.07
CA ILE A 308 4.78 -17.25 -8.97
C ILE A 308 5.10 -16.01 -8.16
N ASP A 309 6.37 -15.67 -7.98
CA ASP A 309 6.77 -14.41 -7.37
C ASP A 309 8.12 -13.95 -7.95
N ILE A 310 8.39 -12.64 -7.94
CA ILE A 310 9.66 -12.10 -8.41
C ILE A 310 10.76 -12.21 -7.34
N SER A 311 10.37 -12.42 -6.08
CA SER A 311 11.26 -12.49 -4.94
C SER A 311 11.71 -13.93 -4.65
N GLU A 312 13.01 -14.15 -4.79
CA GLU A 312 13.65 -15.42 -4.39
C GLU A 312 13.52 -15.73 -2.89
N THR A 313 13.31 -14.70 -2.05
CA THR A 313 13.15 -14.89 -0.60
C THR A 313 11.73 -15.26 -0.18
N GLU A 314 10.72 -14.98 -1.01
CA GLU A 314 9.31 -15.26 -0.69
C GLU A 314 8.85 -16.57 -1.33
N THR A 315 9.32 -16.83 -2.56
CA THR A 315 8.94 -18.00 -3.34
C THR A 315 9.34 -19.29 -2.61
N GLY A 316 8.39 -20.19 -2.37
CA GLY A 316 8.62 -21.46 -1.68
C GLY A 316 8.99 -21.36 -0.19
N ASN A 317 8.96 -20.17 0.42
CA ASN A 317 9.43 -19.99 1.79
C ASN A 317 8.54 -20.67 2.85
N ASN A 318 7.21 -20.67 2.64
CA ASN A 318 6.25 -21.21 3.61
C ASN A 318 5.55 -22.51 3.16
N TYR A 319 5.63 -22.84 1.88
CA TYR A 319 4.96 -24.00 1.27
C TYR A 319 5.93 -24.75 0.37
N ASP A 320 5.84 -26.08 0.36
CA ASP A 320 6.51 -26.90 -0.64
C ASP A 320 5.78 -26.71 -1.98
N SER A 321 6.45 -26.06 -2.94
CA SER A 321 5.81 -25.57 -4.17
C SER A 321 6.68 -25.68 -5.41
N ILE A 322 6.02 -25.76 -6.56
CA ILE A 322 6.65 -25.45 -7.84
C ILE A 322 6.89 -23.94 -7.89
N ASN A 323 8.16 -23.57 -7.83
CA ASN A 323 8.60 -22.18 -7.72
C ASN A 323 8.87 -21.59 -9.12
N LEU A 324 8.13 -20.53 -9.44
CA LEU A 324 8.25 -19.77 -10.69
C LEU A 324 8.78 -18.37 -10.36
N ILE A 325 10.11 -18.26 -10.21
CA ILE A 325 10.77 -17.00 -9.87
C ILE A 325 10.81 -16.08 -11.10
N GLY A 326 9.92 -15.08 -11.13
CA GLY A 326 9.77 -14.17 -12.26
C GLY A 326 8.67 -13.13 -12.06
N ASP A 327 8.60 -12.15 -12.95
CA ASP A 327 7.51 -11.18 -12.98
C ASP A 327 6.20 -11.89 -13.34
N ALA A 328 5.15 -11.63 -12.56
CA ALA A 328 3.88 -12.35 -12.65
C ALA A 328 3.24 -12.22 -14.03
N LYS A 329 3.28 -11.02 -14.64
CA LYS A 329 2.63 -10.73 -15.92
C LYS A 329 3.24 -11.55 -17.05
N VAL A 330 4.56 -11.50 -17.22
CA VAL A 330 5.22 -12.23 -18.32
C VAL A 330 5.19 -13.74 -18.08
N THR A 331 5.27 -14.18 -16.83
CA THR A 331 5.20 -15.60 -16.48
C THR A 331 3.80 -16.18 -16.73
N LEU A 332 2.74 -15.46 -16.37
CA LEU A 332 1.36 -15.87 -16.68
C LEU A 332 1.10 -15.91 -18.18
N ARG A 333 1.62 -14.96 -18.96
CA ARG A 333 1.49 -14.98 -20.43
C ARG A 333 2.09 -16.24 -21.04
N GLU A 334 3.30 -16.62 -20.62
CA GLU A 334 3.92 -17.85 -21.14
C GLU A 334 3.16 -19.09 -20.67
N LEU A 335 2.69 -19.12 -19.43
CA LEU A 335 1.87 -20.21 -18.89
C LEU A 335 0.55 -20.37 -19.68
N ILE A 336 -0.16 -19.27 -19.97
CA ILE A 336 -1.37 -19.27 -20.79
C ILE A 336 -1.09 -19.76 -22.21
N LYS A 337 0.03 -19.32 -22.80
CA LYS A 337 0.45 -19.74 -24.14
C LYS A 337 0.72 -21.25 -24.20
N GLU A 338 1.43 -21.80 -23.23
CA GLU A 338 1.72 -23.23 -23.13
C GLU A 338 0.42 -24.04 -22.90
N ILE A 339 -0.51 -23.55 -22.06
CA ILE A 339 -1.84 -24.16 -21.88
C ILE A 339 -2.61 -24.21 -23.21
N LYS A 340 -2.70 -23.09 -23.94
CA LYS A 340 -3.37 -23.04 -25.24
C LYS A 340 -2.70 -23.97 -26.26
N GLY A 341 -1.37 -24.02 -26.26
CA GLY A 341 -0.58 -24.90 -27.12
C GLY A 341 -0.74 -26.39 -26.82
N SER A 342 -1.09 -26.76 -25.59
CA SER A 342 -1.33 -28.16 -25.20
C SER A 342 -2.55 -28.79 -25.91
N GLY A 343 -3.51 -27.97 -26.34
CA GLY A 343 -4.79 -28.42 -26.89
C GLY A 343 -5.72 -29.13 -25.89
N LYS A 344 -5.34 -29.23 -24.61
CA LYS A 344 -6.07 -29.97 -23.56
C LYS A 344 -6.83 -29.02 -22.63
N ILE A 345 -7.64 -28.13 -23.19
CA ILE A 345 -8.42 -27.18 -22.40
C ILE A 345 -9.69 -27.89 -21.90
N ASP A 346 -9.70 -28.23 -20.62
CA ASP A 346 -10.89 -28.70 -19.89
C ASP A 346 -11.37 -27.60 -18.94
N LYS A 347 -12.38 -26.84 -19.38
CA LYS A 347 -12.91 -25.71 -18.61
C LYS A 347 -13.75 -26.21 -17.44
N LYS A 348 -13.32 -25.89 -16.22
CA LYS A 348 -14.02 -26.26 -14.99
C LYS A 348 -15.33 -25.47 -14.88
N ASN A 349 -16.42 -26.18 -14.58
CA ASN A 349 -17.74 -25.60 -14.35
C ASN A 349 -18.07 -25.63 -12.86
N ILE A 350 -17.44 -24.75 -12.09
CA ILE A 350 -17.65 -24.65 -10.64
C ILE A 350 -18.77 -23.64 -10.36
N ILE A 351 -19.91 -24.13 -9.86
CA ILE A 351 -21.02 -23.28 -9.41
C ILE A 351 -20.81 -22.94 -7.94
N LEU A 352 -20.77 -21.64 -7.63
CA LEU A 352 -20.63 -21.14 -6.26
C LEU A 352 -22.00 -20.81 -5.67
N ASP A 353 -22.30 -21.38 -4.50
CA ASP A 353 -23.41 -20.90 -3.67
C ASP A 353 -22.97 -19.65 -2.90
N ARG A 354 -23.44 -18.48 -3.36
CA ARG A 354 -23.13 -17.18 -2.76
C ARG A 354 -24.14 -16.73 -1.71
N SER A 355 -25.23 -17.48 -1.50
CA SER A 355 -26.34 -17.09 -0.61
C SER A 355 -25.87 -16.84 0.83
N ALA A 356 -24.94 -17.67 1.32
CA ALA A 356 -24.37 -17.55 2.66
C ALA A 356 -23.56 -16.27 2.93
N PHE A 357 -23.18 -15.52 1.88
CA PHE A 357 -22.43 -14.27 1.98
C PHE A 357 -23.34 -13.03 1.92
N GLU A 358 -24.48 -13.12 1.25
CA GLU A 358 -25.34 -11.97 0.95
C GLU A 358 -26.33 -11.64 2.08
N ASP A 359 -26.63 -12.61 2.97
CA ASP A 359 -27.70 -12.52 3.99
C ASP A 359 -27.25 -12.18 5.43
N ARG A 360 -26.05 -11.63 5.63
CA ARG A 360 -25.55 -11.32 7.00
C ARG A 360 -26.01 -9.98 7.59
N LEU A 361 -26.82 -9.20 6.89
CA LEU A 361 -27.40 -7.98 7.45
C LEU A 361 -28.58 -8.36 8.35
N SER A 362 -28.32 -8.55 9.64
CA SER A 362 -29.39 -8.64 10.64
C SER A 362 -30.24 -7.37 10.57
N LYS A 363 -31.56 -7.50 10.43
CA LYS A 363 -32.53 -6.38 10.53
C LYS A 363 -32.67 -5.83 11.97
N GLU A 364 -31.80 -6.26 12.88
CA GLU A 364 -31.82 -5.83 14.27
C GLU A 364 -31.41 -4.36 14.36
N ARG A 365 -32.28 -3.56 14.97
CA ARG A 365 -31.99 -2.16 15.30
C ARG A 365 -30.93 -2.12 16.39
N ARG A 366 -29.90 -1.30 16.19
CA ARG A 366 -28.74 -1.17 17.08
C ARG A 366 -28.65 0.25 17.64
N GLU A 367 -27.90 0.39 18.74
CA GLU A 367 -27.64 1.69 19.37
C GLU A 367 -26.61 2.53 18.60
N ALA A 368 -25.76 1.88 17.81
CA ALA A 368 -24.73 2.50 16.97
C ALA A 368 -24.80 1.99 15.53
N VAL A 369 -24.09 2.66 14.62
CA VAL A 369 -24.06 2.35 13.20
C VAL A 369 -23.52 0.95 12.97
N ASN A 370 -24.17 0.17 12.11
CA ASN A 370 -23.69 -1.13 11.67
C ASN A 370 -22.59 -0.94 10.59
N PRO A 371 -21.33 -1.32 10.85
CA PRO A 371 -20.24 -1.17 9.88
C PRO A 371 -20.50 -1.88 8.53
N LEU A 372 -21.21 -3.02 8.51
CA LEU A 372 -21.54 -3.69 7.25
C LEU A 372 -22.50 -2.87 6.40
N ARG A 373 -23.53 -2.29 7.03
CA ARG A 373 -24.50 -1.42 6.34
C ARG A 373 -23.80 -0.17 5.82
N PHE A 374 -22.96 0.45 6.64
CA PHE A 374 -22.16 1.60 6.25
C PHE A 374 -21.29 1.31 5.01
N ILE A 375 -20.53 0.21 5.01
CA ILE A 375 -19.68 -0.16 3.86
C ILE A 375 -20.50 -0.46 2.60
N LYS A 376 -21.69 -1.07 2.74
CA LYS A 376 -22.59 -1.34 1.61
C LYS A 376 -23.13 -0.05 0.99
N GLU A 377 -23.56 0.90 1.81
CA GLU A 377 -24.04 2.21 1.34
C GLU A 377 -22.89 3.04 0.74
N LEU A 378 -21.71 3.03 1.37
CA LEU A 378 -20.50 3.62 0.82
C LEU A 378 -20.18 3.03 -0.56
N TRP A 379 -20.20 1.70 -0.71
CA TRP A 379 -19.98 1.04 -1.99
C TRP A 379 -20.99 1.46 -3.06
N SER A 380 -22.27 1.58 -2.70
CA SER A 380 -23.32 2.02 -3.63
C SER A 380 -23.13 3.46 -4.10
N LEU A 381 -22.70 4.36 -3.21
CA LEU A 381 -22.53 5.79 -3.50
C LEU A 381 -21.16 6.12 -4.12
N SER A 382 -20.18 5.22 -3.98
CA SER A 382 -18.82 5.45 -4.45
C SER A 382 -18.71 5.39 -5.97
N PRO A 383 -18.10 6.40 -6.62
CA PRO A 383 -17.71 6.33 -8.01
C PRO A 383 -16.82 5.11 -8.29
N GLU A 384 -16.82 4.63 -9.54
CA GLU A 384 -16.03 3.46 -9.93
C GLU A 384 -14.51 3.72 -9.82
N GLU A 385 -14.06 4.94 -10.09
CA GLU A 385 -12.66 5.37 -10.02
C GLU A 385 -12.22 5.85 -8.62
N ALA A 386 -13.07 5.67 -7.59
CA ALA A 386 -12.73 6.06 -6.24
C ALA A 386 -11.58 5.22 -5.68
N VAL A 387 -10.68 5.85 -4.93
CA VAL A 387 -9.59 5.17 -4.23
C VAL A 387 -9.95 5.06 -2.76
N LEU A 388 -9.85 3.86 -2.21
CA LEU A 388 -10.09 3.59 -0.80
C LEU A 388 -8.76 3.26 -0.11
N ILE A 389 -8.50 3.95 0.98
CA ILE A 389 -7.32 3.78 1.80
C ILE A 389 -7.78 3.52 3.22
N ALA A 390 -7.33 2.44 3.84
CA ALA A 390 -7.82 2.08 5.17
C ALA A 390 -6.70 1.73 6.14
N ASP A 391 -6.81 2.28 7.36
CA ASP A 391 -5.98 1.89 8.49
C ASP A 391 -6.34 0.48 8.99
N PRO A 392 -5.43 -0.22 9.68
CA PRO A 392 -5.73 -1.49 10.33
C PRO A 392 -6.83 -1.34 11.40
N GLY A 393 -7.69 -2.35 11.54
CA GLY A 393 -8.86 -2.32 12.43
C GLY A 393 -10.18 -2.47 11.68
N VAL A 394 -11.28 -1.98 12.25
CA VAL A 394 -12.63 -1.95 11.62
C VAL A 394 -12.58 -1.39 10.20
N SER A 395 -11.88 -0.27 10.01
CA SER A 395 -11.73 0.42 8.73
C SER A 395 -11.24 -0.51 7.62
N ALA A 396 -10.21 -1.32 7.87
CA ALA A 396 -9.69 -2.24 6.87
C ALA A 396 -10.49 -3.52 6.74
N ILE A 397 -10.90 -4.16 7.85
CA ILE A 397 -11.49 -5.50 7.80
C ILE A 397 -12.88 -5.51 7.16
N TYR A 398 -13.76 -4.59 7.57
CA TYR A 398 -15.09 -4.50 6.96
C TYR A 398 -15.02 -4.07 5.51
N THR A 399 -14.14 -3.13 5.18
CA THR A 399 -13.93 -2.68 3.79
C THR A 399 -13.39 -3.80 2.92
N ALA A 400 -12.37 -4.53 3.37
CA ALA A 400 -11.81 -5.65 2.65
C ALA A 400 -12.85 -6.74 2.37
N ALA A 401 -13.64 -7.08 3.39
CA ALA A 401 -14.67 -8.11 3.31
C ALA A 401 -15.87 -7.70 2.44
N PHE A 402 -16.40 -6.49 2.61
CA PHE A 402 -17.74 -6.13 2.11
C PHE A 402 -17.76 -5.08 1.00
N TYR A 403 -16.70 -4.27 0.84
CA TYR A 403 -16.63 -3.35 -0.29
C TYR A 403 -16.17 -4.13 -1.53
N LYS A 404 -17.09 -4.43 -2.45
CA LYS A 404 -16.79 -5.23 -3.64
C LYS A 404 -15.93 -4.42 -4.64
N ALA A 405 -14.75 -4.92 -5.01
CA ALA A 405 -13.96 -4.30 -6.08
C ALA A 405 -14.76 -4.29 -7.40
N LYS A 406 -15.07 -3.10 -7.93
CA LYS A 406 -15.93 -2.95 -9.12
C LYS A 406 -15.19 -3.26 -10.43
N LYS A 407 -13.87 -3.03 -10.46
CA LYS A 407 -13.00 -3.21 -11.62
C LYS A 407 -11.59 -3.67 -11.21
N VAL A 408 -10.81 -4.09 -12.19
CA VAL A 408 -9.40 -4.43 -12.03
C VAL A 408 -8.52 -3.19 -11.86
N GLY A 409 -7.40 -3.35 -11.17
CA GLY A 409 -6.40 -2.31 -10.92
C GLY A 409 -6.28 -1.95 -9.45
N ARG A 410 -5.32 -1.07 -9.15
CA ARG A 410 -5.06 -0.65 -7.76
C ARG A 410 -5.94 0.53 -7.37
N TYR A 411 -7.01 0.24 -6.64
CA TYR A 411 -7.94 1.21 -6.06
C TYR A 411 -8.08 1.08 -4.54
N PHE A 412 -7.51 0.01 -3.97
CA PHE A 412 -7.53 -0.27 -2.55
C PHE A 412 -6.11 -0.23 -2.00
N ILE A 413 -5.94 0.45 -0.87
CA ILE A 413 -4.66 0.56 -0.18
C ILE A 413 -4.87 0.21 1.28
N PHE A 414 -4.20 -0.86 1.68
CA PHE A 414 -4.18 -1.35 3.06
C PHE A 414 -2.70 -1.49 3.44
N ASN A 415 -2.27 -0.83 4.52
CA ASN A 415 -0.87 -0.85 4.97
C ASN A 415 -0.56 -2.09 5.84
N TYR A 416 -0.85 -3.28 5.31
CA TYR A 416 -0.63 -4.55 6.00
C TYR A 416 0.79 -5.12 5.77
N GLY A 417 1.76 -4.27 5.40
CA GLY A 417 3.18 -4.66 5.42
C GLY A 417 3.69 -4.78 6.86
N LEU A 418 3.46 -3.74 7.67
CA LEU A 418 3.61 -3.79 9.14
C LEU A 418 2.29 -3.60 9.88
N GLY A 419 1.37 -2.81 9.34
CA GLY A 419 0.11 -2.50 10.01
C GLY A 419 0.22 -1.35 11.00
N GLY A 420 0.98 -0.30 10.67
CA GLY A 420 1.06 0.91 11.48
C GLY A 420 -0.28 1.68 11.55
N LEU A 421 -0.56 2.33 12.68
CA LEU A 421 -1.73 3.20 12.83
C LEU A 421 -1.46 4.61 12.28
N GLY A 422 -2.51 5.30 11.84
CA GLY A 422 -2.44 6.68 11.36
C GLY A 422 -1.97 6.85 9.91
N TYR A 423 -1.99 5.77 9.12
CA TYR A 423 -1.54 5.74 7.73
C TYR A 423 -2.54 6.39 6.77
N SER A 424 -3.85 6.14 6.94
CA SER A 424 -4.84 6.45 5.90
C SER A 424 -4.96 7.93 5.55
N ILE A 425 -4.96 8.82 6.56
CA ILE A 425 -5.10 10.27 6.40
C ILE A 425 -3.94 10.83 5.55
N PRO A 426 -2.65 10.66 5.91
CA PRO A 426 -1.56 11.14 5.07
C PRO A 426 -1.52 10.44 3.71
N ALA A 427 -1.73 9.12 3.67
CA ALA A 427 -1.79 8.38 2.41
C ALA A 427 -2.82 8.95 1.42
N SER A 428 -3.94 9.51 1.90
CA SER A 428 -4.95 10.16 1.05
C SER A 428 -4.43 11.37 0.28
N VAL A 429 -3.49 12.13 0.85
CA VAL A 429 -2.80 13.23 0.18
C VAL A 429 -1.92 12.67 -0.95
N GLY A 430 -1.16 11.61 -0.68
CA GLY A 430 -0.38 10.91 -1.70
C GLY A 430 -1.26 10.41 -2.85
N ALA A 431 -2.46 9.91 -2.54
CA ALA A 431 -3.41 9.43 -3.54
C ALA A 431 -4.00 10.56 -4.38
N TYR A 432 -4.30 11.70 -3.76
CA TYR A 432 -4.74 12.90 -4.48
C TYR A 432 -3.69 13.35 -5.51
N PHE A 433 -2.41 13.42 -5.13
CA PHE A 433 -1.35 13.78 -6.09
C PHE A 433 -1.11 12.71 -7.17
N ALA A 434 -1.43 11.44 -6.88
CA ALA A 434 -1.36 10.36 -7.86
C ALA A 434 -2.53 10.38 -8.85
N ARG A 435 -3.74 10.70 -8.37
CA ARG A 435 -5.00 10.68 -9.13
C ARG A 435 -5.88 11.88 -8.73
N PRO A 436 -5.54 13.10 -9.18
CA PRO A 436 -6.21 14.32 -8.71
C PRO A 436 -7.70 14.42 -9.09
N ASN A 437 -8.14 13.64 -10.08
CA ASN A 437 -9.53 13.58 -10.53
C ASN A 437 -10.36 12.49 -9.83
N SER A 438 -9.73 11.62 -9.05
CA SER A 438 -10.43 10.58 -8.29
C SER A 438 -10.97 11.15 -6.98
N LEU A 439 -12.10 10.60 -6.54
CA LEU A 439 -12.53 10.75 -5.15
C LEU A 439 -11.72 9.80 -4.28
N ILE A 440 -11.17 10.31 -3.18
CA ILE A 440 -10.38 9.52 -2.24
C ILE A 440 -11.16 9.35 -0.94
N PHE A 441 -11.35 8.11 -0.50
CA PHE A 441 -11.87 7.79 0.82
C PHE A 441 -10.72 7.36 1.73
N SER A 442 -10.54 8.08 2.83
CA SER A 442 -9.60 7.73 3.91
C SER A 442 -10.38 7.13 5.07
N LEU A 443 -10.31 5.82 5.26
CA LEU A 443 -11.03 5.09 6.30
C LEU A 443 -10.10 4.85 7.49
N SER A 444 -10.41 5.46 8.62
CA SER A 444 -9.59 5.41 9.84
C SER A 444 -10.44 5.02 11.05
N GLY A 445 -9.77 4.57 12.12
CA GLY A 445 -10.36 4.50 13.45
C GLY A 445 -10.03 5.76 14.25
N ASP A 446 -10.81 6.07 15.27
CA ASP A 446 -10.61 7.22 16.17
C ASP A 446 -9.24 7.21 16.89
N GLY A 447 -8.71 6.02 17.20
CA GLY A 447 -7.33 5.87 17.69
C GLY A 447 -6.25 6.13 16.64
N SER A 448 -6.48 5.78 15.37
CA SER A 448 -5.55 6.04 14.26
C SER A 448 -5.52 7.52 13.89
N PHE A 449 -6.67 8.19 13.95
CA PHE A 449 -6.79 9.63 13.68
C PHE A 449 -5.80 10.46 14.52
N GLY A 450 -5.66 10.14 15.81
CA GLY A 450 -4.79 10.88 16.72
C GLY A 450 -3.31 10.92 16.30
N PHE A 451 -2.83 9.93 15.53
CA PHE A 451 -1.44 9.90 15.07
C PHE A 451 -1.13 10.86 13.93
N SER A 452 -2.12 11.27 13.14
CA SER A 452 -1.92 12.03 11.91
C SER A 452 -2.94 13.15 11.68
N ALA A 453 -3.68 13.55 12.72
CA ALA A 453 -4.64 14.66 12.67
C ALA A 453 -4.04 15.99 12.17
N GLY A 454 -2.74 16.21 12.35
CA GLY A 454 -2.05 17.39 11.79
C GLY A 454 -2.18 17.50 10.27
N GLU A 455 -2.29 16.38 9.54
CA GLU A 455 -2.40 16.37 8.08
C GLU A 455 -3.78 16.79 7.56
N LEU A 456 -4.76 17.01 8.44
CA LEU A 456 -5.98 17.72 8.07
C LEU A 456 -5.66 19.10 7.49
N GLU A 457 -4.64 19.78 8.04
CA GLU A 457 -4.14 21.03 7.48
C GLU A 457 -3.59 20.83 6.07
N THR A 458 -2.79 19.80 5.82
CA THR A 458 -2.25 19.51 4.49
C THR A 458 -3.36 19.24 3.49
N ILE A 459 -4.35 18.42 3.86
CA ILE A 459 -5.53 18.10 3.03
C ILE A 459 -6.29 19.39 2.68
N ARG A 460 -6.48 20.30 3.65
CA ARG A 460 -7.13 21.59 3.42
C ARG A 460 -6.31 22.50 2.52
N ARG A 461 -5.01 22.65 2.79
CA ARG A 461 -4.09 23.55 2.07
C ARG A 461 -3.99 23.20 0.60
N VAL A 462 -3.95 21.90 0.26
CA VAL A 462 -3.94 21.45 -1.14
C VAL A 462 -5.35 21.28 -1.72
N ASN A 463 -6.39 21.51 -0.91
CA ASN A 463 -7.80 21.34 -1.24
C ASN A 463 -8.10 19.97 -1.89
N ALA A 464 -7.59 18.91 -1.26
CA ALA A 464 -7.68 17.56 -1.82
C ALA A 464 -9.14 17.05 -1.87
N ASN A 465 -9.47 16.30 -2.91
CA ASN A 465 -10.78 15.65 -3.07
C ASN A 465 -10.91 14.39 -2.18
N VAL A 466 -10.86 14.60 -0.87
CA VAL A 466 -10.80 13.54 0.15
C VAL A 466 -12.04 13.59 1.05
N VAL A 467 -12.64 12.43 1.29
CA VAL A 467 -13.60 12.20 2.36
C VAL A 467 -12.93 11.31 3.41
N ILE A 468 -12.70 11.87 4.60
CA ILE A 468 -12.15 11.15 5.73
C ILE A 468 -13.31 10.53 6.51
N ILE A 469 -13.27 9.23 6.73
CA ILE A 469 -14.27 8.47 7.47
C ILE A 469 -13.60 7.95 8.74
N ILE A 470 -14.08 8.37 9.89
CA ILE A 470 -13.59 7.92 11.19
C ILE A 470 -14.63 6.99 11.79
N PHE A 471 -14.28 5.71 11.94
CA PHE A 471 -15.05 4.77 12.74
C PHE A 471 -14.68 5.00 14.22
N ASN A 472 -15.57 5.68 14.94
CA ASN A 472 -15.37 6.02 16.34
C ASN A 472 -16.06 4.97 17.23
N ASN A 473 -15.25 4.17 17.92
CA ASN A 473 -15.70 3.27 18.99
C ASN A 473 -15.17 3.68 20.37
N GLY A 474 -14.50 4.84 20.46
CA GLY A 474 -13.91 5.39 21.68
C GLY A 474 -12.74 4.59 22.25
N SER A 475 -12.07 3.76 21.45
CA SER A 475 -11.07 2.82 21.97
C SER A 475 -10.10 2.24 20.93
N TYR A 476 -9.06 1.55 21.42
CA TYR A 476 -8.34 0.55 20.63
C TYR A 476 -9.12 -0.76 20.53
N GLY A 477 -10.25 -0.72 19.82
CA GLY A 477 -11.23 -1.82 19.79
C GLY A 477 -10.70 -3.18 19.29
N TRP A 478 -9.73 -3.19 18.36
CA TRP A 478 -9.04 -4.43 17.97
C TRP A 478 -8.36 -5.13 19.16
N ILE A 479 -7.73 -4.36 20.04
CA ILE A 479 -7.04 -4.87 21.23
C ILE A 479 -8.06 -5.35 22.27
N ARG A 480 -9.18 -4.64 22.44
CA ARG A 480 -10.29 -5.06 23.30
C ARG A 480 -10.82 -6.44 22.89
N ALA A 481 -11.07 -6.64 21.59
CA ALA A 481 -11.51 -7.91 21.05
C ALA A 481 -10.47 -9.03 21.29
N GLU A 482 -9.18 -8.77 21.07
CA GLU A 482 -8.13 -9.76 21.32
C GLU A 482 -8.01 -10.12 22.81
N MET A 483 -8.15 -9.16 23.73
CA MET A 483 -8.17 -9.42 25.18
C MET A 483 -9.37 -10.29 25.57
N LYS A 484 -10.56 -9.94 25.09
CA LYS A 484 -11.79 -10.71 25.35
C LYS A 484 -11.70 -12.13 24.77
N ALA A 485 -11.15 -12.29 23.56
CA ALA A 485 -10.91 -13.59 22.94
C ALA A 485 -9.91 -14.47 23.72
N ARG A 486 -9.11 -13.88 24.61
CA ARG A 486 -8.18 -14.57 25.52
C ARG A 486 -8.77 -14.77 26.93
N GLY A 487 -10.01 -14.37 27.16
CA GLY A 487 -10.65 -14.40 28.48
C GLY A 487 -9.98 -13.48 29.49
N LYS A 488 -9.45 -12.33 29.03
CA LYS A 488 -8.79 -11.33 29.88
C LYS A 488 -9.65 -10.07 30.02
N ASP A 489 -9.44 -9.37 31.13
CA ASP A 489 -10.03 -8.05 31.37
C ASP A 489 -9.50 -7.02 30.38
N ILE A 490 -10.32 -6.02 30.09
CA ILE A 490 -9.99 -4.92 29.17
C ILE A 490 -9.33 -3.80 29.96
N VAL A 491 -8.11 -3.43 29.58
CA VAL A 491 -7.29 -2.43 30.30
C VAL A 491 -6.51 -1.56 29.31
N GLY A 492 -6.53 -0.24 29.52
CA GLY A 492 -5.65 0.71 28.82
C GLY A 492 -6.01 0.95 27.35
N THR A 493 -7.26 0.70 26.96
CA THR A 493 -7.72 0.82 25.56
C THR A 493 -8.65 1.98 25.31
N ASP A 494 -9.21 2.59 26.35
CA ASP A 494 -10.34 3.51 26.21
C ASP A 494 -9.86 4.96 26.13
N PHE A 495 -10.54 5.74 25.30
CA PHE A 495 -10.24 7.15 25.11
C PHE A 495 -11.28 8.03 25.80
N SER A 496 -10.91 9.29 26.03
CA SER A 496 -11.87 10.32 26.44
C SER A 496 -12.77 10.81 25.30
N SER A 497 -12.53 10.33 24.06
CA SER A 497 -13.23 10.66 22.81
C SER A 497 -13.44 12.17 22.57
N PRO A 498 -12.48 12.88 21.96
CA PRO A 498 -12.65 14.28 21.59
C PRO A 498 -13.73 14.48 20.52
N ASP A 499 -14.18 15.72 20.36
CA ASP A 499 -15.14 16.11 19.32
C ASP A 499 -14.43 16.19 17.96
N TYR A 500 -14.42 15.08 17.22
CA TYR A 500 -13.73 14.95 15.93
C TYR A 500 -14.31 15.87 14.85
N VAL A 501 -15.63 16.15 14.92
CA VAL A 501 -16.29 17.11 14.04
C VAL A 501 -15.71 18.50 14.25
N LYS A 502 -15.64 18.99 15.49
CA LYS A 502 -15.04 20.30 15.79
C LYS A 502 -13.55 20.37 15.47
N ILE A 503 -12.81 19.28 15.68
CA ILE A 503 -11.39 19.24 15.29
C ILE A 503 -11.26 19.46 13.78
N ALA A 504 -12.06 18.77 12.97
CA ALA A 504 -12.05 18.90 11.51
C ALA A 504 -12.46 20.31 11.05
N GLU A 505 -13.50 20.89 11.66
CA GLU A 505 -13.93 22.28 11.42
C GLU A 505 -12.82 23.28 11.80
N GLY A 506 -12.08 23.01 12.88
CA GLY A 506 -10.94 23.82 13.31
C GLY A 506 -9.80 23.87 12.28
N TYR A 507 -9.62 22.81 11.48
CA TYR A 507 -8.73 22.78 10.32
C TYR A 507 -9.38 23.27 9.02
N GLY A 508 -10.66 23.64 9.05
CA GLY A 508 -11.41 24.21 7.93
C GLY A 508 -12.00 23.20 6.95
N LEU A 509 -12.24 21.95 7.38
CA LEU A 509 -12.93 20.93 6.59
C LEU A 509 -14.44 20.97 6.84
N SER A 510 -15.24 20.54 5.85
CA SER A 510 -16.64 20.21 6.12
C SER A 510 -16.70 18.97 7.00
N ALA A 511 -17.50 18.97 8.07
CA ALA A 511 -17.54 17.84 9.00
C ALA A 511 -18.97 17.40 9.32
N TYR A 512 -19.16 16.09 9.49
CA TYR A 512 -20.46 15.48 9.73
C TYR A 512 -20.33 14.34 10.74
N GLY A 513 -21.39 14.09 11.51
CA GLY A 513 -21.52 12.91 12.37
C GLY A 513 -22.65 12.00 11.89
N ILE A 514 -22.47 10.69 12.07
CA ILE A 514 -23.47 9.64 11.84
C ILE A 514 -23.56 8.81 13.12
N THR A 515 -24.74 8.78 13.73
CA THR A 515 -24.97 8.07 15.00
C THR A 515 -25.88 6.84 14.84
N ASN A 516 -26.62 6.77 13.74
CA ASN A 516 -27.52 5.67 13.42
C ASN A 516 -27.52 5.36 11.92
N ASP A 517 -28.09 4.23 11.56
CA ASP A 517 -28.03 3.71 10.20
C ASP A 517 -28.86 4.52 9.18
N GLU A 518 -29.91 5.22 9.63
CA GLU A 518 -30.78 6.01 8.75
C GLU A 518 -30.07 7.27 8.20
N GLU A 519 -29.06 7.76 8.91
CA GLU A 519 -28.28 8.96 8.56
C GLU A 519 -27.21 8.71 7.48
N ILE A 520 -26.88 7.44 7.20
CA ILE A 520 -25.70 7.07 6.39
C ILE A 520 -25.75 7.68 4.99
N SER A 521 -26.79 7.33 4.21
CA SER A 521 -26.85 7.69 2.78
C SER A 521 -26.77 9.20 2.55
N ASP A 522 -27.56 9.98 3.30
CA ASP A 522 -27.68 11.41 3.08
C ASP A 522 -26.45 12.17 3.59
N THR A 523 -25.82 11.68 4.66
CA THR A 523 -24.57 12.25 5.15
C THR A 523 -23.40 11.97 4.20
N LEU A 524 -23.28 10.74 3.68
CA LEU A 524 -22.25 10.42 2.70
C LEU A 524 -22.39 11.25 1.41
N LYS A 525 -23.62 11.44 0.89
CA LYS A 525 -23.85 12.31 -0.28
C LYS A 525 -23.37 13.75 -0.04
N ARG A 526 -23.67 14.32 1.14
CA ARG A 526 -23.21 15.67 1.51
C ARG A 526 -21.70 15.73 1.64
N ALA A 527 -21.08 14.75 2.30
CA ALA A 527 -19.64 14.69 2.48
C ALA A 527 -18.89 14.59 1.14
N ILE A 528 -19.36 13.73 0.23
CA ILE A 528 -18.79 13.56 -1.12
C ILE A 528 -18.91 14.84 -1.95
N LYS A 529 -20.01 15.58 -1.82
CA LYS A 529 -20.22 16.84 -2.55
C LYS A 529 -19.35 17.99 -2.03
N ASN A 530 -19.01 17.98 -0.74
CA ASN A 530 -18.38 19.10 -0.03
C ASN A 530 -16.93 18.76 0.42
N THR A 531 -16.14 18.11 -0.43
CA THR A 531 -14.73 17.79 -0.14
C THR A 531 -13.83 19.04 -0.07
N PRO A 532 -12.72 19.03 0.70
CA PRO A 532 -12.35 17.99 1.66
C PRO A 532 -13.32 17.95 2.84
N SER A 533 -13.70 16.74 3.26
CA SER A 533 -14.66 16.54 4.34
C SER A 533 -14.27 15.42 5.28
N LEU A 534 -14.85 15.45 6.48
CA LEU A 534 -14.74 14.42 7.51
C LEU A 534 -16.13 13.93 7.91
N VAL A 535 -16.26 12.61 8.08
CA VAL A 535 -17.47 11.94 8.54
C VAL A 535 -17.08 11.07 9.73
N GLU A 536 -17.54 11.45 10.91
CA GLU A 536 -17.48 10.62 12.10
C GLU A 536 -18.65 9.62 12.09
N VAL A 537 -18.34 8.35 12.33
CA VAL A 537 -19.30 7.25 12.33
C VAL A 537 -19.20 6.55 13.68
N ILE A 538 -20.24 6.68 14.51
CA ILE A 538 -20.27 6.03 15.83
C ILE A 538 -20.58 4.55 15.64
N VAL A 539 -19.64 3.68 16.03
CA VAL A 539 -19.75 2.22 15.89
C VAL A 539 -19.50 1.53 17.23
N GLU A 540 -20.06 0.32 17.39
CA GLU A 540 -19.74 -0.51 18.55
C GLU A 540 -18.28 -0.98 18.51
N PRO A 541 -17.60 -1.07 19.65
CA PRO A 541 -16.25 -1.64 19.71
C PRO A 541 -16.27 -3.14 19.37
N GLU A 542 -15.16 -3.65 18.84
CA GLU A 542 -15.07 -5.00 18.27
C GLU A 542 -15.26 -6.13 19.30
N ASP A 543 -15.14 -5.84 20.60
CA ASP A 543 -15.47 -6.79 21.67
C ASP A 543 -16.99 -6.96 21.87
N LYS A 544 -17.81 -6.03 21.39
CA LYS A 544 -19.28 -6.11 21.36
C LYS A 544 -19.78 -6.53 19.99
N PHE A 545 -19.21 -5.95 18.92
CA PHE A 545 -19.55 -6.29 17.54
C PHE A 545 -18.36 -6.85 16.77
N VAL A 546 -18.21 -8.17 16.86
CA VAL A 546 -17.03 -8.87 16.35
C VAL A 546 -16.97 -8.82 14.82
N PRO A 547 -15.91 -8.26 14.22
CA PRO A 547 -15.73 -8.25 12.77
C PRO A 547 -15.52 -9.66 12.20
N PRO A 548 -15.63 -9.86 10.87
CA PRO A 548 -15.35 -11.15 10.22
C PRO A 548 -13.86 -11.50 10.27
N VAL A 549 -13.40 -11.91 11.45
CA VAL A 549 -12.02 -12.26 11.77
C VAL A 549 -12.02 -13.71 12.22
N MET A 550 -11.51 -14.58 11.36
CA MET A 550 -11.52 -16.04 11.53
C MET A 550 -11.03 -16.55 12.90
N PRO A 551 -9.90 -16.05 13.47
CA PRO A 551 -9.48 -16.48 14.80
C PRO A 551 -10.46 -16.14 15.92
N TRP A 552 -11.24 -15.07 15.76
CA TRP A 552 -12.19 -14.60 16.75
C TRP A 552 -13.54 -15.29 16.63
N SER A 553 -14.02 -15.52 15.41
CA SER A 553 -15.31 -16.19 15.20
C SER A 553 -15.42 -17.58 15.81
N LYS A 554 -14.29 -18.26 16.09
CA LYS A 554 -14.24 -19.57 16.79
C LYS A 554 -14.20 -19.47 18.32
N ARG A 555 -13.95 -18.28 18.88
CA ARG A 555 -13.72 -18.04 20.32
C ARG A 555 -14.80 -17.19 20.98
N PHE A 556 -15.55 -16.43 20.17
CA PHE A 556 -16.70 -15.63 20.61
C PHE A 556 -18.05 -16.34 20.44
N LEU A 557 -18.07 -17.44 19.68
CA LEU A 557 -19.12 -18.47 19.68
C LEU A 557 -18.71 -19.56 20.68
#